data_AF-A0AAE4Q816-F1
#
_entry.id   AF-A0AAE4Q816-F1
#
_cell.length_a   1.000
_cell.length_b   1.000
_cell.length_c   1.000
_cell.angle_alpha   90.00
_cell.angle_beta   90.00
_cell.angle_gamma   90.00
#
_symmetry.space_group_name_H-M   'P 1'
#
loop_
_entity.id
_entity.type
_entity.pdbx_description
1 polymer ?
#
loop_
_entity_poly.entity_id
_entity_poly.type
_entity_poly.pdbx_seq_one_letter_code
_entity_poly.pdbx_strand_id
1 'polypeptide(L)'
;VNQALKSILKVYQINSITADNGAEFSRLSEIFDPENIYYAHPYSSWERGTNENHNRLIRRWLPKGSKNATQQQVAFIENWINNY
;
A
#
# COMPACT_ATOMS: atom_id res chain seq x y z
N VAL A 1 5.75 -7.24 -3.80
CA VAL A 1 4.98 -6.90 -2.59
C VAL A 1 5.59 -7.55 -1.35
N ASN A 2 5.58 -8.89 -1.25
CA ASN A 2 6.05 -9.62 -0.07
C ASN A 2 7.46 -9.24 0.44
N GLN A 3 8.45 -9.10 -0.44
CA GLN A 3 9.80 -8.68 -0.02
C GLN A 3 9.81 -7.29 0.64
N ALA A 4 9.06 -6.33 0.10
CA ALA A 4 8.97 -4.98 0.67
C ALA A 4 8.25 -5.00 2.03
N LEU A 5 7.15 -5.76 2.16
CA LEU A 5 6.43 -5.91 3.43
C LEU A 5 7.31 -6.50 4.54
N LYS A 6 8.15 -7.51 4.23
CA LYS A 6 9.12 -8.05 5.19
C LYS A 6 10.09 -6.98 5.72
N SER A 7 10.52 -6.04 4.88
CA SER A 7 11.38 -4.94 5.31
C SER A 7 10.63 -3.96 6.21
N ILE A 8 9.37 -3.66 5.90
CA ILE A 8 8.52 -2.76 6.71
C ILE A 8 8.24 -3.35 8.10
N LEU A 9 7.91 -4.65 8.17
CA LEU A 9 7.62 -5.35 9.43
C LEU A 9 8.82 -5.45 10.38
N LYS A 10 10.05 -5.30 9.87
CA LYS A 10 11.25 -5.20 10.72
C LYS A 10 11.37 -3.85 11.43
N VAL A 11 10.74 -2.81 10.87
CA VAL A 11 10.83 -1.43 11.37
C VAL A 11 9.59 -1.07 12.19
N TYR A 12 8.42 -1.54 11.77
CA TYR A 12 7.14 -1.19 12.38
C TYR A 12 6.41 -2.45 12.87
N GLN A 13 5.81 -2.34 14.05
CA GLN A 13 4.88 -3.35 14.55
C GLN A 13 3.52 -3.17 13.87
N ILE A 14 3.16 -4.10 12.98
CA ILE A 14 1.90 -4.11 12.24
C ILE A 14 1.13 -5.37 12.65
N ASN A 15 -0.09 -5.19 13.14
CA ASN A 15 -0.91 -6.29 13.66
C ASN A 15 -1.70 -7.02 12.56
N SER A 16 -2.14 -6.31 11.52
CA SER A 16 -2.93 -6.87 10.43
C SER A 16 -2.77 -6.07 9.14
N ILE A 17 -3.22 -6.65 8.03
CA ILE A 17 -3.18 -6.02 6.71
C ILE A 17 -4.52 -6.17 5.99
N THR A 18 -4.96 -5.08 5.34
CA THR A 18 -6.14 -5.08 4.46
C THR A 18 -5.70 -4.87 3.02
N ALA A 19 -6.09 -5.79 2.13
CA ALA A 19 -5.75 -5.77 0.71
C ALA A 19 -7.00 -5.91 -0.19
N ASP A 20 -6.83 -5.72 -1.49
CA ASP A 20 -7.84 -6.11 -2.48
C ASP A 20 -7.50 -7.52 -2.97
N ASN A 21 -8.36 -8.09 -3.81
CA ASN A 21 -8.16 -9.43 -4.37
C ASN A 21 -7.14 -9.46 -5.53
N GLY A 22 -6.22 -8.49 -5.59
CA GLY A 22 -5.14 -8.46 -6.56
C GLY A 22 -4.21 -9.66 -6.42
N ALA A 23 -3.77 -10.22 -7.55
CA ALA A 23 -2.93 -11.42 -7.57
C ALA A 23 -1.57 -11.19 -6.87
N GLU A 24 -1.08 -9.95 -6.82
CA GLU A 24 0.12 -9.55 -6.10
C GLU A 24 0.01 -9.71 -4.57
N PHE A 25 -1.21 -9.80 -4.04
CA PHE A 25 -1.51 -10.01 -2.61
C PHE A 25 -1.89 -11.45 -2.27
N SER A 26 -1.97 -12.36 -3.26
CA SER A 26 -2.36 -13.76 -3.07
C SER A 26 -1.47 -14.55 -2.08
N ARG A 27 -0.24 -14.08 -1.84
CA ARG A 27 0.76 -14.74 -0.99
C ARG A 27 1.00 -14.02 0.33
N LEU A 28 0.07 -13.18 0.80
CA LEU A 28 0.23 -12.47 2.07
C LEU A 28 0.35 -13.39 3.29
N SER A 29 -0.20 -14.62 3.22
CA SER A 29 -0.09 -15.66 4.26
C SER A 29 1.34 -16.17 4.49
N GLU A 30 2.29 -15.85 3.61
CA GLU A 30 3.72 -16.14 3.83
C GLU A 30 4.41 -15.15 4.79
N ILE A 31 3.69 -14.10 5.20
CA ILE A 31 4.24 -12.97 5.98
C ILE A 31 3.36 -12.64 7.17
N PHE A 32 2.05 -12.66 6.99
CA PHE A 32 1.07 -12.45 8.04
C PHE A 32 0.39 -13.76 8.38
N ASP A 33 -0.02 -13.91 9.64
CA ASP A 33 -0.96 -14.97 10.02
C ASP A 33 -2.25 -14.80 9.19
N PRO A 34 -2.77 -15.87 8.56
CA PRO A 34 -4.04 -15.82 7.83
C PRO A 34 -5.21 -15.15 8.57
N GLU A 35 -5.26 -15.24 9.91
CA GLU A 35 -6.31 -14.60 10.71
C GLU A 35 -6.22 -13.06 10.73
N ASN A 36 -5.05 -12.52 10.40
CA ASN A 36 -4.75 -11.09 10.39
C ASN A 36 -4.73 -10.49 8.97
N ILE A 37 -5.21 -11.24 7.98
CA ILE A 37 -5.31 -10.80 6.58
C ILE A 37 -6.77 -10.56 6.24
N TYR A 38 -7.09 -9.34 5.83
CA TYR A 38 -8.43 -8.94 5.43
C TYR A 38 -8.44 -8.58 3.95
N TYR A 39 -9.39 -9.11 3.20
CA TYR A 39 -9.61 -8.74 1.80
C TYR A 39 -10.91 -7.95 1.68
N ALA A 40 -10.88 -6.85 0.93
CA ALA A 40 -12.09 -6.13 0.58
C ALA A 40 -13.02 -7.02 -0.27
N HIS A 41 -14.33 -6.87 -0.07
CA HIS A 41 -15.34 -7.56 -0.84
C HIS A 41 -15.24 -7.18 -2.33
N PRO A 42 -15.60 -8.10 -3.25
CA PRO A 42 -15.66 -7.77 -4.67
C PRO A 42 -16.52 -6.54 -4.93
N TYR A 43 -15.98 -5.60 -5.71
CA TYR A 43 -16.63 -4.32 -6.07
C TYR A 43 -16.86 -3.35 -4.89
N SER A 44 -16.24 -3.58 -3.73
CA SER A 44 -16.39 -2.75 -2.52
C SER A 44 -15.17 -1.86 -2.25
N SER A 45 -14.84 -0.97 -3.19
CA SER A 45 -13.68 -0.07 -3.06
C SER A 45 -13.74 0.86 -1.84
N TRP A 46 -14.94 1.14 -1.31
CA TRP A 46 -15.16 1.97 -0.13
C TRP A 46 -14.57 1.37 1.16
N GLU A 47 -14.42 0.04 1.24
CA GLU A 47 -13.76 -0.64 2.38
C GLU A 47 -12.27 -0.32 2.46
N ARG A 48 -11.72 0.29 1.40
CA ARG A 48 -10.34 0.76 1.28
C ARG A 48 -10.28 2.26 0.98
N GLY A 49 -11.21 3.05 1.51
CA GLY A 49 -11.30 4.49 1.25
C GLY A 49 -9.97 5.24 1.48
N THR A 50 -9.23 4.87 2.53
CA THR A 50 -7.91 5.43 2.82
C THR A 50 -6.88 5.13 1.73
N ASN A 51 -6.88 3.93 1.16
CA ASN A 51 -5.96 3.56 0.07
C ASN A 51 -6.27 4.35 -1.20
N GLU A 52 -7.56 4.52 -1.52
CA GLU A 52 -7.98 5.31 -2.68
C GLU A 52 -7.61 6.79 -2.53
N ASN A 53 -7.77 7.36 -1.33
CA ASN A 53 -7.35 8.74 -1.08
C ASN A 53 -5.83 8.91 -1.20
N HIS A 54 -5.02 8.01 -0.62
CA HIS A 54 -3.56 8.05 -0.75
C HIS A 54 -3.11 7.89 -2.21
N ASN A 55 -3.70 6.95 -2.96
CA ASN A 55 -3.43 6.78 -4.38
C ASN A 55 -3.72 8.06 -5.18
N ARG A 56 -4.81 8.78 -4.85
CA ARG A 56 -5.13 10.06 -5.47
C ARG A 56 -4.08 11.12 -5.16
N LEU A 57 -3.58 11.20 -3.93
CA LEU A 57 -2.52 12.14 -3.54
C LEU A 57 -1.21 11.87 -4.28
N ILE A 58 -0.78 10.60 -4.36
CA ILE A 58 0.41 10.19 -5.11
C ILE A 58 0.27 10.57 -6.59
N ARG A 59 -0.91 10.33 -7.19
CA ARG A 59 -1.19 10.62 -8.61
C ARG A 59 -1.16 12.10 -8.97
N ARG A 60 -1.21 13.04 -8.01
CA ARG A 60 -0.99 14.47 -8.26
C ARG A 60 0.44 14.75 -8.72
N TRP A 61 1.40 13.94 -8.26
CA TRP A 61 2.82 14.10 -8.54
C TRP A 61 3.34 13.06 -9.52
N LEU A 62 2.82 11.83 -9.45
CA LEU A 62 3.21 10.70 -10.30
C LEU A 62 1.98 10.15 -11.03
N PRO A 63 1.65 10.69 -12.22
CA PRO A 63 0.54 10.18 -13.02
C PRO A 63 0.64 8.67 -13.25
N LYS A 64 -0.51 8.02 -13.45
CA LYS A 64 -0.56 6.56 -13.69
C LYS A 64 0.35 6.18 -14.85
N GLY A 65 1.20 5.17 -14.65
CA GLY A 65 2.18 4.72 -15.65
C GLY A 65 3.54 5.39 -15.56
N SER A 66 3.77 6.29 -14.61
CA SER A 66 5.10 6.82 -14.29
C SER A 66 6.05 5.68 -13.88
N LYS A 67 7.22 5.57 -14.51
CA LYS A 67 8.21 4.50 -14.26
C LYS A 67 9.55 4.99 -13.71
N ASN A 68 9.82 6.29 -13.77
CA ASN A 68 11.15 6.87 -13.54
C ASN A 68 11.19 7.78 -12.29
N ALA A 69 10.35 7.52 -11.29
CA ALA A 69 10.36 8.28 -10.05
C ALA A 69 11.68 8.01 -9.31
N THR A 70 12.42 9.06 -8.97
CA THR A 70 13.65 8.93 -8.18
C THR A 70 13.31 8.74 -6.69
N GLN A 71 14.22 8.16 -5.92
CA GLN A 71 14.03 8.05 -4.46
C GLN A 71 13.84 9.42 -3.80
N GLN A 72 14.53 10.46 -4.28
CA GLN A 72 14.35 11.83 -3.80
C GLN A 72 12.95 12.37 -4.09
N GLN A 73 12.41 12.11 -5.29
CA GLN A 73 11.03 12.48 -5.63
C GLN A 73 10.02 11.74 -4.75
N VAL A 74 10.21 10.43 -4.52
CA VAL A 74 9.34 9.64 -3.65
C VAL A 74 9.36 10.19 -2.21
N ALA A 75 10.54 10.47 -1.66
CA ALA A 75 10.67 11.04 -0.32
C ALA A 75 10.04 12.44 -0.20
N PHE A 76 10.17 13.28 -1.23
CA PHE A 76 9.49 14.58 -1.29
C PHE A 76 7.97 14.43 -1.25
N ILE A 77 7.42 13.51 -2.06
CA ILE A 77 5.98 13.25 -2.12
C ILE A 77 5.47 12.70 -0.79
N GLU A 78 6.20 11.76 -0.18
CA GLU A 78 5.88 11.22 1.13
C GLU A 78 5.80 12.32 2.19
N ASN A 79 6.82 13.19 2.25
CA ASN A 79 6.83 14.31 3.19
C ASN A 79 5.65 15.28 2.93
N TRP A 80 5.34 15.56 1.67
CA TRP A 80 4.19 16.40 1.31
C TRP A 80 2.86 15.77 1.75
N ILE A 81 2.66 14.46 1.53
CA ILE A 81 1.44 13.74 1.96
C ILE A 81 1.29 13.79 3.49
N ASN A 82 2.38 13.61 4.23
CA ASN A 82 2.36 13.58 5.69
C ASN A 82 2.11 14.96 6.34
N ASN A 83 2.20 16.05 5.57
CA ASN A 83 2.02 17.42 6.04
C ASN A 83 0.93 18.20 5.25
N TYR A 84 0.07 17.49 4.51
CA TYR A 84 -1.04 18.07 3.75
C TYR A 84 -2.28 18.29 4.62
#